data_AF-A0A2P8KAN7-F1
#
_entry.id   AF-A0A2P8KAN7-F1
#
_cell.length_a   1.000
_cell.length_b   1.000
_cell.length_c   1.000
_cell.angle_alpha   90.00
_cell.angle_beta   90.00
_cell.angle_gamma   90.00
#
_symmetry.space_group_name_H-M   'P 1'
#
loop_
_entity.id
_entity.type
_entity.pdbx_description
1 polymer ?
#
loop_
_entity_poly.entity_id
_entity_poly.type
_entity_poly.pdbx_seq_one_letter_code
_entity_poly.pdbx_strand_id
1 'polypeptide(L)'
;MIRTNLVLEGVRATACRQALITAAVVVAALSSSGCGSIPDAEVSYYKAASKVTVRVVRTVVCDSKDYLYVANTVTPTVTHFADTKSGQTLRLAGLRGTFTDSDVKFEVYEDGRLKSVNTTITGQGEAVLKAATTLASTLAAFAGPIPPPSTYQKECAFVKDFGGGKPVTVAYESEVDPTAPERQTINPDASSKGSEKILGGALGGVCAKASRKEPPPPKPVVYTRSDGDLVLHARQPAWIQIEVGVETPGNGCTASLWTGRVLIAQLGTDYVLPVPRTTLFGKQVLAVGFNESGAIANVQYVSNSGAANAVGAANSLLTIAQGETTVAKVAEVRAEADLIAQQQRLAQCMADPKNCK
;
A
#
# COMPACT_ATOMS: atom_id res chain seq x y z
N MET A 1 77.17 30.11 -50.63
CA MET A 1 76.68 31.49 -50.79
C MET A 1 75.17 31.48 -50.76
N ILE A 2 74.52 32.53 -50.26
CA ILE A 2 73.06 32.58 -50.05
C ILE A 2 72.41 33.65 -50.94
N ARG A 3 71.45 33.21 -51.76
CA ARG A 3 70.32 33.94 -52.35
C ARG A 3 69.17 32.89 -52.42
N THR A 4 67.87 33.21 -52.34
CA THR A 4 67.19 34.48 -52.64
C THR A 4 65.95 34.67 -51.74
N ASN A 5 65.50 35.93 -51.65
CA ASN A 5 64.17 36.46 -51.31
C ASN A 5 62.96 35.67 -51.88
N LEU A 6 61.67 35.92 -51.57
CA LEU A 6 60.88 36.58 -50.47
C LEU A 6 59.40 36.58 -50.99
N VAL A 7 58.43 37.07 -50.20
CA VAL A 7 57.03 37.40 -50.60
C VAL A 7 56.09 36.21 -50.86
N LEU A 8 55.04 36.06 -50.01
CA LEU A 8 53.62 35.93 -50.42
C LEU A 8 52.64 35.80 -49.23
N GLU A 9 52.70 36.73 -48.27
CA GLU A 9 51.58 36.99 -47.36
C GLU A 9 50.64 38.03 -48.01
N GLY A 10 49.32 37.85 -47.92
CA GLY A 10 48.39 38.92 -48.35
C GLY A 10 46.95 38.59 -48.76
N VAL A 11 46.53 37.32 -48.94
CA VAL A 11 45.20 37.02 -49.57
C VAL A 11 44.39 35.90 -48.87
N ARG A 12 44.35 35.85 -47.53
CA ARG A 12 43.57 34.83 -46.79
C ARG A 12 42.70 35.31 -45.60
N ALA A 13 42.59 36.62 -45.35
CA ALA A 13 41.88 37.14 -44.18
C ALA A 13 40.35 37.24 -44.30
N THR A 14 39.80 37.37 -45.52
CA THR A 14 38.39 37.79 -45.74
C THR A 14 37.40 36.63 -45.97
N ALA A 15 37.82 35.52 -46.57
CA ALA A 15 36.90 34.44 -46.95
C ALA A 15 36.33 33.65 -45.75
N CYS A 16 37.10 33.52 -44.65
CA CYS A 16 36.73 32.64 -43.54
C CYS A 16 35.59 33.18 -42.66
N ARG A 17 35.30 34.50 -42.70
CA ARG A 17 34.25 35.10 -41.85
C ARG A 17 32.83 34.90 -42.38
N GLN A 18 32.61 34.71 -43.68
CA GLN A 18 31.27 34.50 -44.22
C GLN A 18 30.77 33.06 -44.01
N ALA A 19 31.62 32.05 -44.19
CA ALA A 19 31.25 30.64 -44.02
C ALA A 19 30.76 30.29 -42.61
N LEU A 20 31.30 30.95 -41.58
CA LEU A 20 30.95 30.70 -40.17
C LEU A 20 29.56 31.24 -39.77
N ILE A 21 29.05 32.24 -40.49
CA ILE A 21 27.72 32.83 -40.21
C ILE A 21 26.61 31.98 -40.85
N THR A 22 26.81 31.46 -42.06
CA THR A 22 25.79 30.65 -42.76
C THR A 22 25.52 29.33 -42.05
N ALA A 23 26.55 28.70 -41.48
CA ALA A 23 26.41 27.42 -40.75
C ALA A 23 25.53 27.53 -39.50
N ALA A 24 25.57 28.67 -38.79
CA ALA A 24 24.79 28.88 -37.57
C ALA A 24 23.26 28.99 -37.84
N VAL A 25 22.88 29.56 -38.99
CA VAL A 25 21.47 29.77 -39.35
C VAL A 25 20.76 28.46 -39.72
N VAL A 26 21.45 27.54 -40.42
CA VAL A 26 20.85 26.26 -40.86
C VAL A 26 20.57 25.32 -39.68
N VAL A 27 21.44 25.31 -38.65
CA VAL A 27 21.21 24.50 -37.44
C VAL A 27 20.01 25.01 -36.64
N ALA A 28 19.84 26.34 -36.52
CA ALA A 28 18.71 26.94 -35.83
C ALA A 28 17.35 26.68 -36.52
N ALA A 29 17.35 26.46 -37.85
CA ALA A 29 16.15 26.19 -38.64
C ALA A 29 15.64 24.73 -38.56
N LEU A 30 16.45 23.80 -38.03
CA LEU A 30 16.08 22.38 -37.89
C LEU A 30 15.51 22.02 -36.51
N SER A 31 15.61 22.92 -35.53
CA SER A 31 15.14 22.72 -34.15
C SER A 31 13.67 23.12 -33.90
N SER A 32 12.93 23.60 -34.91
CA SER A 32 11.64 24.30 -34.72
C SER A 32 10.40 23.59 -35.29
N SER A 33 10.50 22.37 -35.80
CA SER A 33 9.38 21.61 -36.40
C SER A 33 9.01 20.32 -35.65
N GLY A 34 9.61 20.07 -34.49
CA GLY A 34 9.30 18.94 -33.61
C GLY A 34 8.02 19.14 -32.79
N CYS A 35 6.88 19.38 -33.43
CA CYS A 35 5.58 19.46 -32.75
C CYS A 35 5.20 18.08 -32.18
N GLY A 36 5.48 17.87 -30.88
CA GLY A 36 5.32 16.60 -30.18
C GLY A 36 3.86 16.22 -29.91
N SER A 37 3.10 15.90 -30.95
CA SER A 37 1.72 15.46 -30.80
C SER A 37 1.61 14.17 -29.97
N ILE A 38 0.76 14.17 -28.95
CA ILE A 38 0.39 12.96 -28.21
C ILE A 38 -0.06 11.87 -29.21
N PRO A 39 0.47 10.64 -29.16
CA PRO A 39 0.04 9.55 -30.05
C PRO A 39 -1.41 9.13 -29.77
N ASP A 40 -2.10 8.57 -30.77
CA ASP A 40 -3.40 7.91 -30.53
C ASP A 40 -3.12 6.54 -29.93
N ALA A 41 -2.82 6.54 -28.64
CA ALA A 41 -2.43 5.39 -27.85
C ALA A 41 -3.43 5.19 -26.71
N GLU A 42 -3.54 3.95 -26.26
CA GLU A 42 -4.41 3.56 -25.15
C GLU A 42 -3.57 3.01 -24.01
N VAL A 43 -3.76 3.57 -22.81
CA VAL A 43 -3.09 3.10 -21.59
C VAL A 43 -4.08 2.26 -20.80
N SER A 44 -3.78 0.96 -20.67
CA SER A 44 -4.57 0.04 -19.86
C SER A 44 -3.99 -0.13 -18.46
N TYR A 45 -4.86 -0.20 -17.46
CA TYR A 45 -4.49 -0.35 -16.04
C TYR A 45 -5.59 -1.10 -15.27
N TYR A 46 -5.27 -1.55 -14.06
CA TYR A 46 -6.22 -2.28 -13.20
C TYR A 46 -6.67 -1.48 -11.98
N LYS A 47 -7.90 -1.72 -11.52
CA LYS A 47 -8.36 -1.30 -10.18
C LYS A 47 -7.67 -2.14 -9.10
N ALA A 48 -7.70 -1.68 -7.85
CA ALA A 48 -7.18 -2.44 -6.73
C ALA A 48 -8.19 -3.51 -6.23
N ALA A 49 -7.63 -4.65 -5.82
CA ALA A 49 -8.24 -5.67 -4.97
C ALA A 49 -7.38 -5.84 -3.69
N SER A 50 -7.98 -6.35 -2.62
CA SER A 50 -7.32 -6.68 -1.35
C SER A 50 -7.47 -8.17 -1.04
N LYS A 51 -6.37 -8.80 -0.63
CA LYS A 51 -6.35 -10.11 0.04
C LYS A 51 -6.09 -9.88 1.53
N VAL A 52 -6.83 -10.58 2.38
CA VAL A 52 -6.65 -10.55 3.83
C VAL A 52 -6.05 -11.89 4.27
N THR A 53 -4.92 -11.85 4.95
CA THR A 53 -4.42 -12.97 5.75
C THR A 53 -4.62 -12.64 7.21
N VAL A 54 -5.18 -13.55 8.00
CA VAL A 54 -5.23 -13.42 9.46
C VAL A 54 -4.25 -14.42 10.06
N ARG A 55 -3.26 -13.88 10.77
CA ARG A 55 -2.31 -14.67 11.56
C ARG A 55 -2.66 -14.56 13.04
N VAL A 56 -2.69 -15.69 13.74
CA VAL A 56 -2.96 -15.77 15.18
C VAL A 56 -1.87 -16.58 15.85
N VAL A 57 -1.10 -15.95 16.74
CA VAL A 57 -0.07 -16.63 17.55
C VAL A 57 -0.62 -16.84 18.96
N ARG A 58 -0.60 -18.08 19.42
CA ARG A 58 -1.07 -18.49 20.76
C ARG A 58 0.12 -19.02 21.55
N THR A 59 0.58 -18.24 22.51
CA THR A 59 1.72 -18.55 23.39
C THR A 59 1.19 -19.22 24.64
N VAL A 60 1.63 -20.45 24.89
CA VAL A 60 1.14 -21.33 25.95
C VAL A 60 2.21 -21.53 27.01
N VAL A 61 1.83 -21.36 28.28
CA VAL A 61 2.67 -21.63 29.46
C VAL A 61 1.86 -22.40 30.50
N CYS A 62 2.53 -23.11 31.40
CA CYS A 62 1.92 -23.68 32.59
C CYS A 62 2.61 -23.20 33.87
N ASP A 63 1.85 -23.09 34.96
CA ASP A 63 2.40 -22.83 36.29
C ASP A 63 2.85 -24.14 36.99
N SER A 64 3.31 -24.01 38.24
CA SER A 64 3.69 -25.12 39.11
C SER A 64 2.55 -26.08 39.54
N LYS A 65 1.32 -25.88 39.06
CA LYS A 65 0.11 -26.65 39.41
C LYS A 65 -0.61 -27.20 38.18
N ASP A 66 0.05 -27.20 37.02
CA ASP A 66 -0.52 -27.60 35.73
C ASP A 66 -1.71 -26.71 35.26
N TYR A 67 -1.82 -25.46 35.71
CA TYR A 67 -2.75 -24.50 35.10
C TYR A 67 -2.20 -23.97 33.78
N LEU A 68 -2.97 -24.16 32.70
CA LEU A 68 -2.66 -23.69 31.35
C LEU A 68 -3.03 -22.20 31.19
N TYR A 69 -2.05 -21.35 30.87
CA TYR A 69 -2.28 -19.96 30.49
C TYR A 69 -1.95 -19.75 29.01
N VAL A 70 -2.79 -18.98 28.32
CA VAL A 70 -2.65 -18.73 26.87
C VAL A 70 -2.71 -17.23 26.59
N ALA A 71 -1.60 -16.67 26.14
CA ALA A 71 -1.55 -15.32 25.56
C ALA A 71 -1.81 -15.40 24.05
N ASN A 72 -2.70 -14.56 23.51
CA ASN A 72 -3.09 -14.59 22.11
C ASN A 72 -2.73 -13.27 21.42
N THR A 73 -2.22 -13.36 20.20
CA THR A 73 -1.81 -12.22 19.36
C THR A 73 -2.43 -12.39 17.98
N VAL A 74 -3.05 -11.32 17.45
CA VAL A 74 -3.76 -11.36 16.17
C VAL A 74 -3.18 -10.28 15.25
N THR A 75 -2.51 -10.70 14.18
CA THR A 75 -1.92 -9.83 13.16
C THR A 75 -2.72 -9.99 11.86
N PRO A 76 -3.64 -9.07 11.53
CA PRO A 76 -4.30 -9.03 10.23
C PRO A 76 -3.41 -8.33 9.20
N THR A 77 -3.00 -9.06 8.16
CA THR A 77 -2.22 -8.51 7.04
C THR A 77 -3.12 -8.29 5.84
N VAL A 78 -3.12 -7.09 5.28
CA VAL A 78 -3.77 -6.82 3.99
C VAL A 78 -2.70 -6.67 2.92
N THR A 79 -2.83 -7.46 1.85
CA THR A 79 -2.02 -7.29 0.63
C THR A 79 -2.91 -6.77 -0.49
N HIS A 80 -2.44 -5.77 -1.22
CA HIS A 80 -3.18 -5.17 -2.32
C HIS A 80 -2.57 -5.60 -3.65
N PHE A 81 -3.43 -5.90 -4.63
CA PHE A 81 -3.02 -6.42 -5.93
C PHE A 81 -3.98 -5.95 -7.05
N ALA A 82 -3.59 -6.15 -8.31
CA ALA A 82 -4.41 -5.82 -9.47
C ALA A 82 -5.68 -6.68 -9.60
N ASP A 83 -6.83 -6.02 -9.68
CA ASP A 83 -8.11 -6.62 -10.04
C ASP A 83 -8.16 -6.88 -11.56
N THR A 84 -7.59 -8.01 -11.98
CA THR A 84 -7.49 -8.42 -13.40
C THR A 84 -8.83 -8.59 -14.10
N LYS A 85 -9.94 -8.69 -13.35
CA LYS A 85 -11.32 -8.73 -13.89
C LYS A 85 -11.88 -7.33 -14.15
N SER A 86 -11.31 -6.30 -13.54
CA SER A 86 -11.72 -4.89 -13.65
C SER A 86 -10.71 -4.04 -14.41
N GLY A 87 -10.14 -4.55 -15.51
CA GLY A 87 -9.29 -3.77 -16.41
C GLY A 87 -9.97 -2.51 -16.93
N GLN A 88 -9.24 -1.41 -16.98
CA GLN A 88 -9.67 -0.09 -17.46
C GLN A 88 -8.72 0.35 -18.59
N THR A 89 -9.22 1.14 -19.54
CA THR A 89 -8.44 1.61 -20.69
C THR A 89 -8.68 3.10 -20.93
N LEU A 90 -7.61 3.82 -21.24
CA LEU A 90 -7.55 5.28 -21.22
C LEU A 90 -6.99 5.81 -22.54
N ARG A 91 -7.84 6.42 -23.38
CA ARG A 91 -7.48 6.86 -24.75
C ARG A 91 -6.79 8.23 -24.72
N LEU A 92 -5.47 8.27 -24.92
CA LEU A 92 -4.68 9.52 -24.80
C LEU A 92 -5.04 10.58 -25.85
N ALA A 93 -5.67 10.19 -26.96
CA ALA A 93 -6.24 11.13 -27.92
C ALA A 93 -7.26 12.11 -27.29
N GLY A 94 -7.93 11.73 -26.20
CA GLY A 94 -8.84 12.61 -25.44
C GLY A 94 -8.15 13.74 -24.66
N LEU A 95 -6.81 13.77 -24.61
CA LEU A 95 -6.01 14.87 -24.03
C LEU A 95 -5.45 15.83 -25.10
N ARG A 96 -5.72 15.60 -26.38
CA ARG A 96 -5.29 16.50 -27.47
C ARG A 96 -6.20 17.74 -27.51
N GLY A 97 -5.75 18.85 -26.92
CA GLY A 97 -6.29 20.16 -27.28
C GLY A 97 -5.69 20.67 -28.59
N THR A 98 -6.40 21.54 -29.32
CA THR A 98 -5.99 22.03 -30.64
C THR A 98 -4.78 22.96 -30.63
N PHE A 99 -4.37 23.45 -29.45
CA PHE A 99 -3.31 24.45 -29.28
C PHE A 99 -2.49 24.23 -27.98
N THR A 100 -2.50 23.02 -27.40
CA THR A 100 -1.95 22.76 -26.05
C THR A 100 -1.01 21.56 -26.02
N ASP A 101 0.28 21.82 -25.81
CA ASP A 101 1.25 20.79 -25.44
C ASP A 101 0.90 20.26 -24.04
N SER A 102 0.67 18.95 -23.94
CA SER A 102 0.30 18.27 -22.69
C SER A 102 1.30 17.16 -22.40
N ASP A 103 2.05 17.28 -21.30
CA ASP A 103 2.83 16.17 -20.75
C ASP A 103 1.92 15.34 -19.83
N VAL A 104 1.99 14.01 -19.99
CA VAL A 104 1.03 13.05 -19.43
C VAL A 104 1.80 11.83 -18.91
N LYS A 105 2.25 11.92 -17.66
CA LYS A 105 2.98 10.83 -17.00
C LYS A 105 2.00 9.88 -16.30
N PHE A 106 2.02 8.62 -16.70
CA PHE A 106 1.42 7.52 -15.94
C PHE A 106 2.50 6.81 -15.13
N GLU A 107 2.23 6.57 -13.85
CA GLU A 107 2.97 5.59 -13.06
C GLU A 107 2.02 4.46 -12.69
N VAL A 108 2.47 3.22 -12.88
CA VAL A 108 1.78 2.01 -12.42
C VAL A 108 2.64 1.31 -11.37
N TYR A 109 1.99 0.51 -10.53
CA TYR A 109 2.66 -0.52 -9.72
C TYR A 109 3.10 -1.68 -10.63
N GLU A 110 3.97 -2.56 -10.13
CA GLU A 110 4.52 -3.70 -10.89
C GLU A 110 3.45 -4.70 -11.36
N ASP A 111 2.26 -4.69 -10.77
CA ASP A 111 1.10 -5.49 -11.16
C ASP A 111 0.11 -4.78 -12.11
N GLY A 112 0.42 -3.55 -12.54
CA GLY A 112 -0.44 -2.78 -13.44
C GLY A 112 -1.59 -2.01 -12.77
N ARG A 113 -1.66 -1.95 -11.42
CA ARG A 113 -2.50 -0.94 -10.74
C ARG A 113 -1.99 0.47 -11.04
N LEU A 114 -2.89 1.43 -11.15
CA LEU A 114 -2.55 2.85 -11.28
C LEU A 114 -1.95 3.40 -9.96
N LYS A 115 -0.72 3.91 -10.01
CA LYS A 115 -0.02 4.54 -8.88
C LYS A 115 -0.17 6.06 -8.89
N SER A 116 0.09 6.68 -10.04
CA SER A 116 -0.20 8.10 -10.23
C SER A 116 -0.53 8.43 -11.69
N VAL A 117 -1.30 9.50 -11.86
CA VAL A 117 -1.43 10.24 -13.12
C VAL A 117 -0.97 11.65 -12.83
N ASN A 118 0.06 12.11 -13.53
CA ASN A 118 0.43 13.51 -13.53
C ASN A 118 0.31 14.06 -14.94
N THR A 119 -0.74 14.85 -15.20
CA THR A 119 -0.82 15.71 -16.37
C THR A 119 -0.23 17.07 -15.99
N THR A 120 0.90 17.45 -16.58
CA THR A 120 1.59 18.70 -16.27
C THR A 120 1.75 19.55 -17.52
N ILE A 121 1.02 20.66 -17.55
CA ILE A 121 1.44 21.88 -18.26
C ILE A 121 2.27 22.70 -17.23
N THR A 122 3.32 23.48 -17.60
CA THR A 122 4.36 24.08 -16.67
C THR A 122 4.18 25.59 -16.38
N GLY A 123 4.81 26.32 -15.42
CA GLY A 123 6.12 26.20 -14.70
C GLY A 123 6.14 26.34 -13.14
N GLN A 124 6.72 27.41 -12.50
CA GLN A 124 7.41 27.38 -11.15
C GLN A 124 6.97 28.37 -9.99
N GLY A 125 6.91 28.18 -8.61
CA GLY A 125 7.37 27.21 -7.52
C GLY A 125 6.33 26.65 -6.45
N GLU A 126 6.78 26.04 -5.31
CA GLU A 126 6.30 24.80 -4.52
C GLU A 126 5.37 24.91 -3.24
N ALA A 127 4.99 23.96 -2.29
CA ALA A 127 5.28 22.55 -1.76
C ALA A 127 4.10 22.03 -0.77
N VAL A 128 3.99 20.94 0.09
CA VAL A 128 4.43 19.50 0.39
C VAL A 128 3.73 18.91 1.72
N LEU A 129 3.74 17.58 2.09
CA LEU A 129 3.65 16.85 3.46
C LEU A 129 2.67 15.60 3.68
N LYS A 130 2.61 14.88 4.87
CA LYS A 130 1.94 13.53 5.14
C LYS A 130 1.50 13.15 6.63
N ALA A 131 1.13 11.87 6.96
CA ALA A 131 0.27 11.40 8.11
C ALA A 131 0.76 10.21 9.06
N ALA A 132 -0.09 9.63 9.96
CA ALA A 132 0.23 8.54 10.95
C ALA A 132 -0.98 7.67 11.49
N THR A 133 -0.73 6.53 12.19
CA THR A 133 -1.72 5.59 12.84
C THR A 133 -1.18 4.81 14.07
N THR A 134 -2.02 4.08 14.83
CA THR A 134 -1.75 3.53 16.20
C THR A 134 -2.11 2.04 16.40
N LEU A 135 -1.62 1.41 17.49
CA LEU A 135 -1.76 -0.03 17.83
C LEU A 135 -2.17 -0.23 19.32
N ALA A 136 -2.83 -1.35 19.66
CA ALA A 136 -3.19 -1.74 21.03
C ALA A 136 -3.27 -3.27 21.20
N SER A 137 -2.98 -3.79 22.39
CA SER A 137 -3.00 -5.22 22.73
C SER A 137 -4.01 -5.53 23.85
N THR A 138 -4.74 -6.65 23.73
CA THR A 138 -5.83 -7.01 24.64
C THR A 138 -5.61 -8.38 25.28
N LEU A 139 -5.47 -8.41 26.60
CA LEU A 139 -5.55 -9.64 27.41
C LEU A 139 -7.02 -10.07 27.56
N ALA A 140 -7.61 -10.60 26.48
CA ALA A 140 -8.96 -11.15 26.51
C ALA A 140 -9.00 -12.41 27.39
N ALA A 141 -9.60 -12.30 28.58
CA ALA A 141 -9.62 -13.38 29.56
C ALA A 141 -10.64 -14.49 29.19
N PHE A 142 -10.31 -15.73 29.55
CA PHE A 142 -11.24 -16.85 29.52
C PHE A 142 -12.32 -16.67 30.60
N ALA A 143 -13.43 -16.00 30.25
CA ALA A 143 -14.54 -15.69 31.16
C ALA A 143 -15.45 -16.90 31.49
N GLY A 144 -14.93 -18.12 31.43
CA GLY A 144 -15.62 -19.35 31.84
C GLY A 144 -15.22 -19.78 33.26
N PRO A 145 -15.95 -20.73 33.87
CA PRO A 145 -15.49 -21.37 35.10
C PRO A 145 -14.15 -22.08 34.83
N ILE A 146 -13.10 -21.70 35.57
CA ILE A 146 -11.77 -22.29 35.43
C ILE A 146 -11.86 -23.79 35.76
N PRO A 147 -11.55 -24.71 34.83
CA PRO A 147 -11.58 -26.14 35.12
C PRO A 147 -10.51 -26.50 36.16
N PRO A 148 -10.70 -27.60 36.91
CA PRO A 148 -9.74 -28.01 37.93
C PRO A 148 -8.35 -28.29 37.33
N PRO A 149 -7.26 -28.05 38.07
CA PRO A 149 -5.89 -28.11 37.55
C PRO A 149 -5.50 -29.47 36.94
N SER A 150 -6.13 -30.56 37.39
CA SER A 150 -5.93 -31.90 36.81
C SER A 150 -6.39 -32.04 35.35
N THR A 151 -7.13 -31.09 34.78
CA THR A 151 -7.64 -31.17 33.41
C THR A 151 -6.55 -31.00 32.32
N TYR A 152 -5.42 -30.35 32.61
CA TYR A 152 -4.41 -30.00 31.59
C TYR A 152 -3.04 -30.65 31.78
N GLN A 153 -2.93 -31.70 32.61
CA GLN A 153 -1.63 -32.33 32.92
C GLN A 153 -0.88 -32.87 31.69
N LYS A 154 -1.60 -33.35 30.67
CA LYS A 154 -1.00 -33.83 29.41
C LYS A 154 -0.41 -32.68 28.59
N GLU A 155 -1.13 -31.57 28.52
CA GLU A 155 -0.74 -30.37 27.79
C GLU A 155 0.43 -29.67 28.51
N CYS A 156 0.41 -29.61 29.84
CA CYS A 156 1.50 -29.05 30.64
C CYS A 156 2.75 -29.94 30.66
N ALA A 157 2.62 -31.26 30.65
CA ALA A 157 3.74 -32.17 30.40
C ALA A 157 4.38 -31.90 29.03
N PHE A 158 3.57 -31.76 27.97
CA PHE A 158 4.09 -31.41 26.65
C PHE A 158 4.78 -30.03 26.61
N VAL A 159 4.20 -28.99 27.21
CA VAL A 159 4.84 -27.66 27.31
C VAL A 159 6.18 -27.73 28.04
N LYS A 160 6.24 -28.51 29.13
CA LYS A 160 7.46 -28.72 29.92
C LYS A 160 8.54 -29.48 29.13
N ASP A 161 8.19 -30.59 28.50
CA ASP A 161 9.13 -31.49 27.85
C ASP A 161 9.59 -30.97 26.48
N PHE A 162 8.68 -30.42 25.67
CA PHE A 162 8.99 -29.85 24.35
C PHE A 162 9.57 -28.43 24.44
N GLY A 163 9.03 -27.59 25.34
CA GLY A 163 9.54 -26.23 25.57
C GLY A 163 10.79 -26.17 26.46
N GLY A 164 11.16 -27.27 27.15
CA GLY A 164 12.21 -27.25 28.17
C GLY A 164 11.86 -26.29 29.33
N GLY A 165 10.59 -26.22 29.70
CA GLY A 165 10.04 -25.26 30.66
C GLY A 165 9.85 -23.82 30.14
N LYS A 166 10.06 -23.58 28.84
CA LYS A 166 9.77 -22.28 28.18
C LYS A 166 8.37 -22.26 27.56
N PRO A 167 7.82 -21.06 27.23
CA PRO A 167 6.56 -20.96 26.51
C PRO A 167 6.60 -21.69 25.16
N VAL A 168 5.53 -22.42 24.83
CA VAL A 168 5.35 -23.07 23.52
C VAL A 168 4.35 -22.27 22.69
N THR A 169 4.73 -21.90 21.47
CA THR A 169 3.89 -21.15 20.54
C THR A 169 3.17 -22.07 19.56
N VAL A 170 1.87 -21.86 19.37
CA VAL A 170 1.08 -22.45 18.27
C VAL A 170 0.58 -21.29 17.42
N ALA A 171 1.00 -21.24 16.15
CA ALA A 171 0.60 -20.23 15.20
C ALA A 171 -0.39 -20.78 14.17
N TYR A 172 -1.36 -19.96 13.82
CA TYR A 172 -2.46 -20.24 12.90
C TYR A 172 -2.45 -19.15 11.83
N GLU A 173 -2.60 -19.51 10.56
CA GLU A 173 -2.57 -18.57 9.45
C GLU A 173 -3.45 -19.05 8.31
N SER A 174 -4.34 -18.18 7.82
CA SER A 174 -5.18 -18.46 6.65
C SER A 174 -5.65 -17.16 5.99
N GLU A 175 -5.95 -17.26 4.70
CA GLU A 175 -6.65 -16.21 3.96
C GLU A 175 -8.11 -16.13 4.46
N VAL A 176 -8.64 -14.91 4.59
CA VAL A 176 -10.02 -14.65 5.00
C VAL A 176 -10.73 -13.93 3.86
N ASP A 177 -11.66 -14.61 3.20
CA ASP A 177 -12.54 -14.03 2.20
C ASP A 177 -13.40 -12.93 2.86
N PRO A 178 -13.28 -11.66 2.44
CA PRO A 178 -14.06 -10.56 3.02
C PRO A 178 -15.54 -10.56 2.56
N THR A 179 -15.92 -11.45 1.63
CA THR A 179 -17.27 -11.58 1.07
C THR A 179 -18.06 -12.75 1.66
N ALA A 180 -17.39 -13.73 2.27
CA ALA A 180 -18.06 -14.91 2.82
C ALA A 180 -18.96 -14.53 4.01
N PRO A 181 -20.24 -14.97 4.03
CA PRO A 181 -21.17 -14.63 5.10
C PRO A 181 -20.89 -15.41 6.40
N GLU A 182 -20.23 -16.56 6.30
CA GLU A 182 -19.94 -17.44 7.44
C GLU A 182 -18.57 -17.23 8.07
N ARG A 183 -18.39 -17.82 9.26
CA ARG A 183 -17.08 -17.86 9.92
C ARG A 183 -16.16 -18.83 9.17
N GLN A 184 -14.90 -18.44 9.00
CA GLN A 184 -13.87 -19.20 8.31
C GLN A 184 -12.86 -19.72 9.34
N THR A 185 -12.52 -21.01 9.26
CA THR A 185 -11.51 -21.63 10.12
C THR A 185 -10.10 -21.18 9.72
N ILE A 186 -9.31 -20.73 10.69
CA ILE A 186 -7.91 -20.39 10.51
C ILE A 186 -7.08 -21.61 10.91
N ASN A 187 -6.39 -22.21 9.93
CA ASN A 187 -5.66 -23.46 10.12
C ASN A 187 -4.32 -23.23 10.84
N PRO A 188 -3.81 -24.20 11.63
CA PRO A 188 -2.45 -24.14 12.16
C PRO A 188 -1.41 -24.13 11.02
N ASP A 189 -0.37 -23.32 11.18
CA ASP A 189 0.72 -23.25 10.20
C ASP A 189 1.49 -24.58 10.14
N ALA A 190 2.27 -24.76 9.07
CA ALA A 190 2.95 -26.04 8.81
C ALA A 190 3.94 -26.45 9.93
N SER A 191 4.51 -25.49 10.67
CA SER A 191 5.40 -25.77 11.81
C SER A 191 4.63 -26.10 13.09
N SER A 192 3.45 -25.50 13.25
CA SER A 192 2.63 -25.55 14.46
C SER A 192 1.80 -26.83 14.58
N LYS A 193 1.57 -27.57 13.48
CA LYS A 193 0.77 -28.81 13.43
C LYS A 193 1.18 -29.88 14.46
N GLY A 194 2.47 -29.98 14.79
CA GLY A 194 2.95 -30.92 15.82
C GLY A 194 2.44 -30.57 17.22
N SER A 195 2.57 -29.30 17.59
CA SER A 195 2.10 -28.75 18.86
C SER A 195 0.57 -28.68 18.92
N GLU A 196 -0.08 -28.29 17.82
CA GLU A 196 -1.54 -28.19 17.72
C GLU A 196 -2.23 -29.55 17.91
N LYS A 197 -1.67 -30.64 17.34
CA LYS A 197 -2.20 -32.00 17.57
C LYS A 197 -2.27 -32.40 19.06
N ILE A 198 -1.44 -31.79 19.92
CA ILE A 198 -1.39 -32.09 21.35
C ILE A 198 -2.18 -31.06 22.17
N LEU A 199 -2.00 -29.76 21.87
CA LEU A 199 -2.58 -28.63 22.61
C LEU A 199 -3.97 -28.22 22.12
N GLY A 200 -4.34 -28.54 20.88
CA GLY A 200 -5.57 -28.10 20.21
C GLY A 200 -6.86 -28.46 20.96
N GLY A 201 -6.87 -29.57 21.70
CA GLY A 201 -8.00 -29.97 22.56
C GLY A 201 -8.24 -29.00 23.74
N ALA A 202 -7.20 -28.38 24.27
CA ALA A 202 -7.29 -27.37 25.33
C ALA A 202 -7.36 -25.94 24.77
N LEU A 203 -6.73 -25.68 23.62
CA LEU A 203 -6.73 -24.38 22.96
C LEU A 203 -8.04 -24.07 22.23
N GLY A 204 -8.71 -25.07 21.68
CA GLY A 204 -9.80 -24.89 20.72
C GLY A 204 -9.30 -24.42 19.35
N GLY A 205 -10.16 -24.53 18.34
CA GLY A 205 -9.87 -24.05 16.98
C GLY A 205 -9.76 -22.53 16.91
N VAL A 206 -9.26 -21.99 15.80
CA VAL A 206 -9.19 -20.55 15.55
C VAL A 206 -10.03 -20.20 14.33
N CYS A 207 -10.72 -19.07 14.37
CA CYS A 207 -11.77 -18.76 13.42
C CYS A 207 -11.93 -17.24 13.26
N ALA A 208 -12.25 -16.78 12.04
CA ALA A 208 -12.46 -15.38 11.73
C ALA A 208 -13.78 -15.13 11.00
N LYS A 209 -14.33 -13.91 11.15
CA LYS A 209 -15.46 -13.42 10.36
C LYS A 209 -15.17 -12.01 9.86
N ALA A 210 -15.18 -11.85 8.54
CA ALA A 210 -15.33 -10.54 7.93
C ALA A 210 -16.79 -10.07 8.06
N SER A 211 -17.00 -8.79 8.32
CA SER A 211 -18.34 -8.20 8.38
C SER A 211 -18.34 -6.75 7.91
N ARG A 212 -19.18 -6.45 6.93
CA ARG A 212 -19.47 -5.09 6.49
C ARG A 212 -20.53 -4.46 7.41
N LYS A 213 -20.10 -3.91 8.55
CA LYS A 213 -20.99 -3.18 9.48
C LYS A 213 -21.18 -1.71 9.09
N GLU A 214 -20.32 -1.16 8.24
CA GLU A 214 -20.38 0.23 7.79
C GLU A 214 -20.96 0.36 6.38
N PRO A 215 -21.65 1.48 6.08
CA PRO A 215 -22.06 1.79 4.71
C PRO A 215 -20.85 1.89 3.77
N PRO A 216 -21.04 1.81 2.44
CA PRO A 216 -19.99 2.13 1.49
C PRO A 216 -19.39 3.52 1.76
N PRO A 217 -18.06 3.69 1.65
CA PRO A 217 -17.44 4.99 1.82
C PRO A 217 -18.02 5.97 0.78
N PRO A 218 -18.22 7.26 1.14
CA PRO A 218 -18.61 8.27 0.17
C PRO A 218 -17.57 8.34 -0.95
N LYS A 219 -18.01 8.69 -2.17
CA LYS A 219 -17.08 8.93 -3.29
C LYS A 219 -16.16 10.09 -2.91
N PRO A 220 -14.83 9.95 -3.03
CA PRO A 220 -13.88 10.96 -2.56
C PRO A 220 -13.94 12.26 -3.37
N VAL A 221 -14.49 12.21 -4.58
CA VAL A 221 -14.85 13.40 -5.38
C VAL A 221 -16.27 13.22 -5.93
N VAL A 222 -17.02 14.33 -5.96
CA VAL A 222 -18.38 14.42 -6.51
C VAL A 222 -18.42 15.62 -7.45
N TYR A 223 -18.98 15.43 -8.64
CA TYR A 223 -18.95 16.41 -9.72
C TYR A 223 -20.36 16.91 -10.05
N THR A 224 -20.54 18.21 -10.18
CA THR A 224 -21.81 18.84 -10.63
C THR A 224 -21.92 18.90 -12.15
N ARG A 225 -20.80 18.77 -12.87
CA ARG A 225 -20.69 18.65 -14.33
C ARG A 225 -19.54 17.68 -14.65
N SER A 226 -19.66 16.96 -15.77
CA SER A 226 -18.66 16.00 -16.25
C SER A 226 -18.12 16.42 -17.61
N ASP A 227 -17.49 17.60 -17.65
CA ASP A 227 -16.93 18.25 -18.84
C ASP A 227 -15.45 17.87 -19.08
N GLY A 228 -15.25 16.57 -19.31
CA GLY A 228 -13.96 15.99 -19.75
C GLY A 228 -14.17 14.80 -20.68
N ASP A 229 -13.39 14.70 -21.76
CA ASP A 229 -13.42 13.54 -22.67
C ASP A 229 -12.67 12.33 -22.11
N LEU A 230 -11.81 12.56 -21.11
CA LEU A 230 -11.04 11.53 -20.45
C LEU A 230 -11.51 11.34 -19.00
N VAL A 231 -11.80 10.09 -18.62
CA VAL A 231 -12.31 9.73 -17.31
C VAL A 231 -11.42 8.66 -16.68
N LEU A 232 -10.80 8.97 -15.54
CA LEU A 232 -10.07 8.00 -14.75
C LEU A 232 -11.05 7.25 -13.84
N HIS A 233 -11.15 5.93 -14.01
CA HIS A 233 -11.94 5.06 -13.15
C HIS A 233 -11.08 4.50 -12.00
N ALA A 234 -11.53 4.65 -10.76
CA ALA A 234 -10.83 4.18 -9.56
C ALA A 234 -11.82 3.73 -8.48
N ARG A 235 -11.32 3.22 -7.33
CA ARG A 235 -12.14 2.52 -6.33
C ARG A 235 -11.73 2.92 -4.91
N GLN A 236 -12.65 3.53 -4.16
CA GLN A 236 -12.38 3.98 -2.79
C GLN A 236 -12.61 2.80 -1.83
N PRO A 237 -11.57 2.24 -1.20
CA PRO A 237 -11.67 1.02 -0.38
C PRO A 237 -12.64 1.20 0.79
N ALA A 238 -13.41 0.16 1.09
CA ALA A 238 -14.31 0.14 2.24
C ALA A 238 -13.60 -0.41 3.48
N TRP A 239 -13.96 0.10 4.64
CA TRP A 239 -13.64 -0.58 5.90
C TRP A 239 -14.55 -1.80 6.08
N ILE A 240 -13.97 -2.92 6.50
CA ILE A 240 -14.71 -4.02 7.13
C ILE A 240 -14.28 -4.15 8.60
N GLN A 241 -15.16 -4.68 9.44
CA GLN A 241 -14.74 -5.25 10.72
C GLN A 241 -14.34 -6.71 10.49
N ILE A 242 -13.16 -7.09 10.97
CA ILE A 242 -12.79 -8.49 11.17
C ILE A 242 -12.94 -8.79 12.66
N GLU A 243 -13.63 -9.89 12.97
CA GLU A 243 -13.72 -10.47 14.30
C GLU A 243 -12.98 -11.82 14.28
N VAL A 244 -12.08 -12.03 15.22
CA VAL A 244 -11.33 -13.29 15.39
C VAL A 244 -11.69 -13.90 16.74
N GLY A 245 -11.83 -15.22 16.79
CA GLY A 245 -12.22 -15.94 18.00
C GLY A 245 -11.63 -17.35 18.11
N VAL A 246 -11.96 -18.00 19.22
CA VAL A 246 -11.71 -19.41 19.50
C VAL A 246 -12.99 -20.22 19.26
N GLU A 247 -12.84 -21.33 18.55
CA GLU A 247 -13.86 -22.35 18.44
C GLU A 247 -13.81 -23.30 19.65
N THR A 248 -14.92 -23.36 20.39
CA THR A 248 -15.08 -24.26 21.54
C THR A 248 -15.97 -25.46 21.17
N PRO A 249 -15.65 -26.69 21.66
CA PRO A 249 -16.42 -27.88 21.33
C PRO A 249 -17.92 -27.71 21.58
N GLY A 250 -18.73 -27.99 20.56
CA GLY A 250 -20.21 -27.93 20.62
C GLY A 250 -20.83 -26.53 20.49
N ASN A 251 -20.09 -25.44 20.76
CA ASN A 251 -20.61 -24.07 20.65
C ASN A 251 -20.08 -23.29 19.44
N GLY A 252 -19.04 -23.79 18.78
CA GLY A 252 -18.39 -23.10 17.67
C GLY A 252 -17.60 -21.87 18.13
N CYS A 253 -17.45 -20.91 17.23
CA CYS A 253 -16.61 -19.72 17.40
C CYS A 253 -17.32 -18.60 18.20
N THR A 254 -17.42 -18.77 19.51
CA THR A 254 -18.16 -17.87 20.42
C THR A 254 -17.28 -16.92 21.23
N ALA A 255 -16.05 -17.32 21.56
CA ALA A 255 -15.14 -16.50 22.34
C ALA A 255 -14.31 -15.58 21.43
N SER A 256 -14.61 -14.27 21.40
CA SER A 256 -13.82 -13.30 20.63
C SER A 256 -12.45 -13.07 21.28
N LEU A 257 -11.38 -13.27 20.50
CA LEU A 257 -10.00 -12.95 20.86
C LEU A 257 -9.67 -11.49 20.53
N TRP A 258 -10.19 -11.01 19.39
CA TRP A 258 -9.83 -9.72 18.81
C TRP A 258 -10.94 -9.22 17.89
N THR A 259 -11.06 -7.91 17.80
CA THR A 259 -11.91 -7.22 16.83
C THR A 259 -11.17 -5.98 16.35
N GLY A 260 -11.12 -5.78 15.04
CA GLY A 260 -10.51 -4.60 14.44
C GLY A 260 -11.02 -4.35 13.03
N ARG A 261 -10.39 -3.39 12.34
CA ARG A 261 -10.85 -2.88 11.05
C ARG A 261 -9.72 -2.89 10.02
N VAL A 262 -10.05 -3.22 8.77
CA VAL A 262 -9.10 -3.20 7.64
C VAL A 262 -9.74 -2.63 6.37
N LEU A 263 -8.90 -2.13 5.45
CA LEU A 263 -9.33 -1.54 4.17
C LEU A 263 -9.35 -2.57 3.03
N ILE A 264 -10.53 -2.79 2.47
CA ILE A 264 -10.78 -3.76 1.39
C ILE A 264 -11.16 -3.01 0.12
N ALA A 265 -10.29 -3.08 -0.89
CA ALA A 265 -10.47 -2.37 -2.14
C ALA A 265 -11.74 -2.83 -2.87
N GLN A 266 -11.90 -4.13 -3.12
CA GLN A 266 -13.02 -4.69 -3.91
C GLN A 266 -14.41 -4.54 -3.27
N LEU A 267 -14.50 -4.23 -1.97
CA LEU A 267 -15.77 -3.90 -1.29
C LEU A 267 -16.06 -2.39 -1.26
N GLY A 268 -15.14 -1.59 -1.82
CA GLY A 268 -15.19 -0.14 -1.89
C GLY A 268 -16.29 0.43 -2.79
N THR A 269 -16.23 1.74 -2.96
CA THR A 269 -17.11 2.49 -3.86
C THR A 269 -16.33 2.87 -5.12
N ASP A 270 -16.74 2.33 -6.27
CA ASP A 270 -16.21 2.76 -7.57
C ASP A 270 -16.59 4.23 -7.83
N TYR A 271 -15.61 5.02 -8.27
CA TYR A 271 -15.77 6.42 -8.63
C TYR A 271 -15.05 6.74 -9.94
N VAL A 272 -15.36 7.91 -10.47
CA VAL A 272 -14.80 8.47 -11.70
C VAL A 272 -14.19 9.83 -11.39
N LEU A 273 -13.07 10.12 -12.03
CA LEU A 273 -12.35 11.38 -11.94
C LEU A 273 -12.12 11.89 -13.37
N PRO A 274 -13.02 12.73 -13.93
CA PRO A 274 -12.79 13.39 -15.20
C PRO A 274 -11.51 14.24 -15.15
N VAL A 275 -10.71 14.14 -16.22
CA VAL A 275 -9.63 15.08 -16.50
C VAL A 275 -10.25 16.26 -17.25
N PRO A 276 -10.13 17.50 -16.75
CA PRO A 276 -10.68 18.68 -17.43
C PRO A 276 -10.12 18.84 -18.84
N ARG A 277 -10.96 19.29 -19.78
CA ARG A 277 -10.50 19.74 -21.10
C ARG A 277 -9.58 20.96 -20.95
N THR A 278 -8.44 20.96 -21.63
CA THR A 278 -7.53 22.10 -21.64
C THR A 278 -8.20 23.33 -22.24
N THR A 279 -8.14 24.47 -21.55
CA THR A 279 -8.56 25.77 -22.12
C THR A 279 -7.62 26.22 -23.23
N LEU A 280 -8.14 26.99 -24.20
CA LEU A 280 -7.37 27.52 -25.34
C LEU A 280 -6.13 28.34 -24.94
N PHE A 281 -6.12 28.89 -23.72
CA PHE A 281 -5.01 29.61 -23.12
C PHE A 281 -4.88 29.23 -21.64
N GLY A 282 -3.66 29.34 -21.10
CA GLY A 282 -3.35 29.08 -19.69
C GLY A 282 -2.72 27.71 -19.42
N LYS A 283 -2.23 27.52 -18.19
CA LYS A 283 -1.62 26.29 -17.69
C LYS A 283 -2.64 25.51 -16.86
N GLN A 284 -2.83 24.21 -17.15
CA GLN A 284 -3.58 23.30 -16.28
C GLN A 284 -2.70 22.11 -15.85
N VAL A 285 -2.76 21.74 -14.57
CA VAL A 285 -2.16 20.53 -14.01
C VAL A 285 -3.26 19.73 -13.34
N LEU A 286 -3.34 18.43 -13.64
CA LEU A 286 -4.02 17.46 -12.79
C LEU A 286 -3.03 16.39 -12.38
N ALA A 287 -2.62 16.43 -11.12
CA ALA A 287 -1.88 15.35 -10.50
C ALA A 287 -2.78 14.56 -9.53
N VAL A 288 -2.74 13.24 -9.62
CA VAL A 288 -3.53 12.30 -8.83
C VAL A 288 -2.60 11.19 -8.39
N GLY A 289 -2.39 11.04 -7.09
CA GLY A 289 -1.70 9.89 -6.52
C GLY A 289 -2.70 8.96 -5.84
N PHE A 290 -2.57 7.67 -6.10
CA PHE A 290 -3.32 6.62 -5.44
C PHE A 290 -2.43 5.90 -4.43
N ASN A 291 -3.01 5.36 -3.37
CA ASN A 291 -2.32 4.38 -2.53
C ASN A 291 -2.55 2.97 -3.07
N GLU A 292 -1.86 1.98 -2.49
CA GLU A 292 -1.96 0.59 -2.95
C GLU A 292 -3.38 0.02 -2.90
N SER A 293 -4.19 0.47 -1.94
CA SER A 293 -5.61 0.10 -1.80
C SER A 293 -6.56 0.74 -2.83
N GLY A 294 -6.05 1.57 -3.75
CA GLY A 294 -6.83 2.28 -4.78
C GLY A 294 -7.50 3.57 -4.30
N ALA A 295 -7.35 3.92 -3.02
CA ALA A 295 -7.83 5.19 -2.49
C ALA A 295 -7.03 6.36 -3.09
N ILE A 296 -7.68 7.52 -3.19
CA ILE A 296 -6.98 8.78 -3.44
C ILE A 296 -6.04 9.05 -2.26
N ALA A 297 -4.74 9.14 -2.53
CA ALA A 297 -3.74 9.65 -1.59
C ALA A 297 -3.58 11.17 -1.70
N ASN A 298 -3.85 11.75 -2.88
CA ASN A 298 -3.84 13.18 -3.17
C ASN A 298 -4.53 13.48 -4.51
N VAL A 299 -5.12 14.67 -4.62
CA VAL A 299 -5.48 15.29 -5.89
C VAL A 299 -4.99 16.73 -5.88
N GLN A 300 -4.36 17.16 -6.96
CA GLN A 300 -3.88 18.52 -7.14
C GLN A 300 -4.32 19.03 -8.51
N TYR A 301 -5.33 19.90 -8.50
CA TYR A 301 -5.72 20.71 -9.65
C TYR A 301 -5.03 22.08 -9.53
N VAL A 302 -4.27 22.50 -10.55
CA VAL A 302 -3.70 23.85 -10.65
C VAL A 302 -4.11 24.44 -11.99
N SER A 303 -4.79 25.58 -11.98
CA SER A 303 -5.18 26.30 -13.19
C SER A 303 -4.67 27.74 -13.10
N ASN A 304 -3.70 28.09 -13.95
CA ASN A 304 -3.11 29.43 -14.01
C ASN A 304 -3.50 30.11 -15.33
N SER A 305 -4.45 31.04 -15.26
CA SER A 305 -4.56 32.14 -16.22
C SER A 305 -3.36 33.07 -16.02
N GLY A 306 -2.47 33.13 -17.02
CA GLY A 306 -1.07 33.48 -16.82
C GLY A 306 -0.75 34.83 -16.18
N ALA A 307 -0.39 34.82 -14.89
CA ALA A 307 0.36 35.88 -14.20
C ALA A 307 1.11 35.32 -12.94
N ALA A 308 2.31 34.75 -13.15
CA ALA A 308 3.27 34.25 -12.15
C ALA A 308 2.88 33.01 -11.28
N ASN A 309 3.90 32.38 -10.68
CA ASN A 309 3.89 31.34 -9.61
C ASN A 309 3.22 29.97 -9.90
N ALA A 310 3.98 28.84 -9.94
CA ALA A 310 3.43 27.55 -10.39
C ALA A 310 4.09 26.14 -10.10
N VAL A 311 5.24 25.88 -9.45
CA VAL A 311 5.72 24.47 -9.14
C VAL A 311 5.07 23.95 -7.85
N GLY A 312 3.89 24.41 -7.45
CA GLY A 312 3.18 23.87 -6.27
C GLY A 312 3.04 22.34 -6.29
N ALA A 313 3.24 21.74 -7.47
CA ALA A 313 2.95 20.37 -7.84
C ALA A 313 4.15 19.43 -8.11
N ALA A 314 5.44 19.82 -8.05
CA ALA A 314 6.52 18.85 -8.39
C ALA A 314 7.05 18.07 -7.18
N ASN A 315 7.62 18.73 -6.17
CA ASN A 315 8.15 18.03 -5.00
C ASN A 315 7.04 17.46 -4.08
N SER A 316 5.79 17.93 -4.23
CA SER A 316 4.63 17.22 -3.68
C SER A 316 4.51 15.80 -4.24
N LEU A 317 4.80 15.59 -5.54
CA LEU A 317 4.78 14.28 -6.19
C LEU A 317 6.06 13.47 -6.00
N LEU A 318 7.24 14.11 -6.02
CA LEU A 318 8.51 13.40 -5.77
C LEU A 318 8.58 12.79 -4.35
N THR A 319 7.97 13.44 -3.35
CA THR A 319 7.83 12.88 -1.99
C THR A 319 6.78 11.76 -1.86
N ILE A 320 5.99 11.51 -2.91
CA ILE A 320 5.10 10.32 -3.02
C ILE A 320 5.79 9.22 -3.83
N ALA A 321 6.62 9.57 -4.81
CA ALA A 321 7.35 8.62 -5.63
C ALA A 321 8.37 7.80 -4.83
N GLN A 322 8.95 8.39 -3.78
CA GLN A 322 9.72 7.69 -2.73
C GLN A 322 8.79 6.80 -1.88
N GLY A 323 8.46 5.62 -2.42
CA GLY A 323 7.67 4.61 -1.73
C GLY A 323 8.35 4.07 -0.46
N GLU A 324 7.59 3.29 0.32
CA GLU A 324 8.07 2.70 1.58
C GLU A 324 9.39 1.94 1.36
N THR A 325 10.47 2.49 1.90
CA THR A 325 11.80 1.89 1.77
C THR A 325 11.84 0.55 2.49
N THR A 326 12.75 -0.34 2.08
CA THR A 326 12.97 -1.62 2.77
C THR A 326 13.26 -1.45 4.26
N VAL A 327 13.82 -0.29 4.66
CA VAL A 327 14.02 0.10 6.07
C VAL A 327 12.69 0.19 6.84
N ALA A 328 11.61 0.67 6.24
CA ALA A 328 10.29 0.75 6.88
C ALA A 328 9.71 -0.64 7.17
N LYS A 329 9.75 -1.55 6.18
CA LYS A 329 9.28 -2.93 6.35
C LYS A 329 10.15 -3.74 7.31
N VAL A 330 11.46 -3.49 7.34
CA VAL A 330 12.37 -4.08 8.36
C VAL A 330 12.06 -3.54 9.76
N ALA A 331 11.69 -2.27 9.90
CA ALA A 331 11.27 -1.70 11.18
C ALA A 331 9.93 -2.29 11.67
N GLU A 332 8.97 -2.53 10.76
CA GLU A 332 7.69 -3.17 11.05
C GLU A 332 7.86 -4.63 11.51
N VAL A 333 8.60 -5.45 10.76
CA VAL A 333 8.90 -6.84 11.13
C VAL A 333 9.66 -6.92 12.46
N ARG A 334 10.56 -5.95 12.73
CA ARG A 334 11.24 -5.85 14.02
C ARG A 334 10.27 -5.49 15.15
N ALA A 335 9.33 -4.58 14.92
CA ALA A 335 8.32 -4.20 15.91
C ALA A 335 7.38 -5.38 16.26
N GLU A 336 7.02 -6.23 15.29
CA GLU A 336 6.27 -7.47 15.56
C GLU A 336 7.11 -8.43 16.42
N ALA A 337 8.39 -8.64 16.10
CA ALA A 337 9.28 -9.51 16.87
C ALA A 337 9.51 -9.00 18.32
N ASP A 338 9.74 -7.69 18.50
CA ASP A 338 9.90 -7.06 19.81
C ASP A 338 8.59 -7.13 20.64
N LEU A 339 7.42 -7.05 19.99
CA LEU A 339 6.11 -7.22 20.63
C LEU A 339 5.87 -8.67 21.08
N ILE A 340 6.19 -9.66 20.24
CA ILE A 340 6.11 -11.08 20.61
C ILE A 340 7.04 -11.38 21.81
N ALA A 341 8.24 -10.81 21.82
CA ALA A 341 9.18 -10.96 22.94
C ALA A 341 8.64 -10.34 24.24
N GLN A 342 7.95 -9.20 24.18
CA GLN A 342 7.27 -8.60 25.35
C GLN A 342 6.13 -9.48 25.85
N GLN A 343 5.34 -10.07 24.95
CA GLN A 343 4.24 -10.98 25.31
C GLN A 343 4.74 -12.28 25.94
N GLN A 344 5.85 -12.85 25.44
CA GLN A 344 6.50 -14.02 26.06
C GLN A 344 6.96 -13.73 27.49
N ARG A 345 7.59 -12.56 27.73
CA ARG A 345 7.96 -12.12 29.09
C ARG A 345 6.74 -11.96 29.98
N LEU A 346 5.68 -11.32 29.50
CA LEU A 346 4.44 -11.14 30.27
C LEU A 346 3.79 -12.48 30.65
N ALA A 347 3.70 -13.42 29.70
CA ALA A 347 3.18 -14.76 29.96
C ALA A 347 4.05 -15.52 30.98
N GLN A 348 5.38 -15.42 30.87
CA GLN A 348 6.31 -16.02 31.83
C GLN A 348 6.20 -15.38 33.23
N CYS A 349 6.03 -14.06 33.33
CA CYS A 349 5.77 -13.35 34.58
C CYS A 349 4.43 -13.73 35.23
N MET A 350 3.42 -14.11 34.44
CA MET A 350 2.13 -14.61 34.97
C MET A 350 2.24 -16.06 35.48
N ALA A 351 3.05 -16.91 34.83
CA ALA A 351 3.27 -18.30 35.25
C ALA A 351 4.23 -18.42 36.45
N ASP A 352 5.27 -17.58 36.53
CA ASP A 352 6.16 -17.47 37.69
C ASP A 352 6.41 -16.00 38.09
N PRO A 353 5.54 -15.42 38.93
CA PRO A 353 5.72 -14.07 39.45
C PRO A 353 6.98 -13.83 40.29
N LYS A 354 7.69 -14.89 40.72
CA LYS A 354 8.93 -14.75 41.53
C LYS A 354 10.17 -14.53 40.68
N ASN A 355 10.14 -14.94 39.40
CA ASN A 355 11.26 -14.83 38.47
C ASN A 355 11.04 -13.77 37.37
N CYS A 356 9.97 -12.98 37.45
CA CYS A 356 9.74 -11.82 36.59
C CYS A 356 10.84 -10.75 36.80
N LYS A 357 11.47 -10.30 35.71
CA LYS A 357 12.57 -9.31 35.67
C LYS A 357 12.53 -8.49 34.39
#